data_AF-A0A3M2AW37-F1
#
_entry.id   AF-A0A3M2AW37-F1
#
_cell.length_a   1.000
_cell.length_b   1.000
_cell.length_c   1.000
_cell.angle_alpha   90.00
_cell.angle_beta   90.00
_cell.angle_gamma   90.00
#
_symmetry.space_group_name_H-M   'P 1'
#
loop_
_entity.id
_entity.type
_entity.pdbx_description
1 polymer ?
#
loop_
_entity_poly.entity_id
_entity_poly.type
_entity_poly.pdbx_seq_one_letter_code
_entity_poly.pdbx_strand_id
1 'polypeptide(L)'
;MCGIHLPLSQPPQEGVLHDPRERHLRNVRQLTFGGENAEAYFSFDGTKLIFQSTRPPFKADQMFTMNIDGSDVRLVSTGKGRCTCGFWSPDGKKILYSSTDWWSEEPPPPPDRSQGYVWALLPY
;
A
#
# COMPACT_ATOMS: atom_id res chain seq x y z
N MET A 1 -13.71 4.69 -22.48
CA MET A 1 -12.31 4.51 -22.03
C MET A 1 -11.94 5.71 -21.17
N CYS A 2 -11.94 5.58 -19.84
CA CYS A 2 -11.55 6.65 -18.94
C CYS A 2 -10.23 6.24 -18.29
N GLY A 3 -9.11 6.65 -18.90
CA GLY A 3 -7.78 6.43 -18.34
C GLY A 3 -7.63 7.33 -17.12
N ILE A 4 -7.61 6.73 -15.93
CA ILE A 4 -7.32 7.43 -14.69
C ILE A 4 -5.82 7.76 -14.71
N HIS A 5 -5.51 9.00 -15.08
CA HIS A 5 -4.14 9.51 -15.00
C HIS A 5 -3.86 9.80 -13.53
N LEU A 6 -3.24 8.82 -12.85
CA LEU A 6 -2.68 9.05 -11.51
C LEU A 6 -1.62 10.15 -11.66
N PRO A 7 -1.60 11.17 -10.78
CA PRO A 7 -0.64 12.25 -10.88
C PRO A 7 0.79 11.67 -10.86
N LEU A 8 1.61 12.14 -11.80
CA LEU A 8 3.04 11.87 -11.87
C LEU A 8 3.64 12.04 -10.47
N SER A 9 4.53 11.12 -10.09
CA SER A 9 5.26 11.19 -8.82
C SER A 9 5.80 12.60 -8.62
N GLN A 10 5.42 13.24 -7.52
CA GLN A 10 6.06 14.48 -7.10
C GLN A 10 7.58 14.22 -7.01
N PRO A 11 8.42 15.20 -7.40
CA PRO A 11 9.86 15.06 -7.24
C PRO A 11 10.16 14.74 -5.77
N PRO A 12 11.15 13.86 -5.49
CA PRO A 12 11.46 13.45 -4.13
C PRO A 12 11.65 14.67 -3.26
N GLN A 13 10.85 14.76 -2.20
CA GLN A 13 10.94 15.85 -1.25
C GLN A 13 12.33 15.80 -0.62
N GLU A 14 13.15 16.84 -0.81
CA GLU A 14 14.53 16.97 -0.32
C GLU A 14 14.58 17.16 1.21
N GLY A 15 13.87 16.31 1.96
CA GLY A 15 14.11 16.12 3.38
C GLY A 15 15.26 15.15 3.57
N VAL A 16 16.10 15.38 4.58
CA VAL A 16 17.15 14.43 4.95
C VAL A 16 16.46 13.14 5.45
N LEU A 17 16.35 12.12 4.59
CA LEU A 17 15.87 10.76 4.92
C LEU A 17 16.87 9.97 5.77
N HIS A 18 17.82 10.67 6.39
CA HIS A 18 18.98 10.11 7.05
C HIS A 18 19.01 10.61 8.50
N ASP A 19 18.72 9.72 9.44
CA ASP A 19 19.02 9.96 10.85
C ASP A 19 20.55 10.02 11.00
N PRO A 20 21.16 11.13 11.47
CA PRO A 20 22.61 11.24 11.61
C PRO A 20 23.22 10.20 12.57
N ARG A 21 22.40 9.50 13.37
CA ARG A 21 22.82 8.40 14.25
C ARG A 21 22.85 7.06 13.53
N GLU A 22 22.11 6.89 12.43
CA GLU A 22 22.10 5.67 11.63
C GLU A 22 23.38 5.61 10.79
N ARG A 23 24.10 4.48 10.82
CA ARG A 23 25.42 4.33 10.19
C ARG A 23 25.51 3.10 9.28
N HIS A 24 24.48 2.27 9.25
CA HIS A 24 24.44 1.00 8.52
C HIS A 24 23.67 1.12 7.20
N LEU A 25 22.68 2.02 7.14
CA LEU A 25 21.90 2.24 5.92
C LEU A 25 22.58 3.25 5.00
N ARG A 26 22.57 2.94 3.69
CA ARG A 26 23.05 3.82 2.62
C ARG A 26 22.04 3.85 1.49
N ASN A 27 22.04 4.94 0.71
CA ASN A 27 21.15 5.12 -0.45
C ASN A 27 19.66 4.95 -0.12
N VAL A 28 19.26 5.38 1.09
CA VAL A 28 17.85 5.35 1.51
C VAL A 28 17.05 6.28 0.59
N ARG A 29 15.97 5.75 0.03
CA ARG A 29 15.09 6.49 -0.88
C ARG A 29 13.64 6.25 -0.52
N GLN A 30 12.89 7.34 -0.42
CA GLN A 30 11.44 7.31 -0.26
C GLN A 30 10.77 7.06 -1.61
N LEU A 31 9.77 6.17 -1.64
CA LEU A 31 9.02 5.80 -2.85
C LEU A 31 7.55 6.26 -2.83
N THR A 32 7.00 6.56 -1.66
CA THR A 32 5.60 6.97 -1.49
C THR A 32 5.53 8.41 -0.98
N PHE A 33 4.63 9.20 -1.58
CA PHE A 33 4.40 10.59 -1.22
C PHE A 33 2.91 10.78 -0.99
N GLY A 34 2.52 10.87 0.29
CA GLY A 34 1.11 10.90 0.71
C GLY A 34 0.48 9.52 0.93
N GLY A 35 -0.76 9.56 1.44
CA GLY A 35 -1.47 8.38 1.92
C GLY A 35 -0.85 7.79 3.20
N GLU A 36 -1.58 6.87 3.82
CA GLU A 36 -1.03 5.95 4.79
C GLU A 36 -0.54 4.71 4.02
N ASN A 37 0.69 4.26 4.29
CA ASN A 37 1.32 3.17 3.53
C ASN A 37 1.89 2.14 4.50
N ALA A 38 1.71 0.86 4.20
CA ALA A 38 2.16 -0.25 5.04
C ALA A 38 2.49 -1.50 4.20
N GLU A 39 3.04 -2.52 4.84
CA GLU A 39 3.14 -3.90 4.34
C GLU A 39 3.60 -4.01 2.87
N ALA A 40 4.86 -3.63 2.62
CA ALA A 40 5.46 -3.73 1.30
C ALA A 40 6.33 -4.98 1.15
N TYR A 41 6.18 -5.68 0.02
CA TYR A 41 6.96 -6.88 -0.31
C TYR A 41 7.45 -6.83 -1.76
N PHE A 42 8.65 -7.35 -2.01
CA PHE A 42 9.19 -7.48 -3.35
C PHE A 42 8.48 -8.57 -4.15
N SER A 43 8.35 -8.38 -5.46
CA SER A 43 8.13 -9.48 -6.40
C SER A 43 9.30 -10.46 -6.36
N PHE A 44 9.07 -11.70 -6.80
CA PHE A 44 10.09 -12.76 -6.72
C PHE A 44 11.37 -12.43 -7.52
N ASP A 45 11.24 -11.70 -8.63
CA ASP A 45 12.34 -11.21 -9.45
C ASP A 45 12.97 -9.90 -8.93
N GLY A 46 12.43 -9.32 -7.86
CA GLY A 46 12.90 -8.08 -7.24
C GLY A 46 12.65 -6.81 -8.06
N THR A 47 11.88 -6.85 -9.13
CA THR A 47 11.67 -5.68 -10.02
C THR A 47 10.50 -4.79 -9.62
N LYS A 48 9.59 -5.31 -8.78
CA LYS A 48 8.38 -4.63 -8.31
C LYS A 48 8.20 -4.74 -6.81
N LEU A 49 7.36 -3.87 -6.28
CA LEU A 49 6.79 -3.95 -4.95
C LEU A 49 5.27 -4.15 -5.06
N ILE A 50 4.70 -4.93 -4.15
CA ILE A 50 3.31 -4.80 -3.72
C ILE A 50 3.29 -4.10 -2.38
N PHE A 51 2.33 -3.21 -2.14
CA PHE A 51 2.23 -2.45 -0.88
C PHE A 51 0.78 -2.05 -0.60
N GLN A 52 0.46 -1.92 0.68
CA GLN A 52 -0.82 -1.39 1.16
C GLN A 52 -0.78 0.14 1.15
N SER A 53 -1.87 0.78 0.68
CA SER A 53 -1.94 2.24 0.69
C SER A 53 -3.38 2.78 0.79
N THR A 54 -3.58 3.85 1.54
CA THR A 54 -4.77 4.70 1.46
C THR A 54 -4.52 5.84 0.47
N ARG A 55 -5.30 5.88 -0.61
CA ARG A 55 -5.17 6.91 -1.65
C ARG A 55 -6.55 7.32 -2.15
N PRO A 56 -6.79 8.62 -2.45
CA PRO A 56 -7.98 9.01 -3.19
C PRO A 56 -8.09 8.23 -4.51
N PRO A 57 -9.30 7.81 -4.94
CA PRO A 57 -10.60 8.07 -4.32
C PRO A 57 -11.07 6.99 -3.33
N PHE A 58 -10.20 6.07 -2.90
CA PHE A 58 -10.59 4.91 -2.10
C PHE A 58 -10.83 5.28 -0.63
N LYS A 59 -11.82 4.63 -0.02
CA LYS A 59 -12.27 4.89 1.36
C LYS A 59 -11.45 4.18 2.43
N ALA A 60 -10.60 3.24 2.05
CA ALA A 60 -9.75 2.46 2.94
C ALA A 60 -8.50 1.96 2.21
N ASP A 61 -7.66 1.25 2.95
CA ASP A 61 -6.47 0.58 2.43
C ASP A 61 -6.79 -0.33 1.25
N GLN A 62 -6.02 -0.16 0.19
CA GLN A 62 -6.07 -0.97 -1.02
C GLN A 62 -4.68 -1.49 -1.35
N MET A 63 -4.62 -2.54 -2.17
CA MET A 63 -3.35 -3.10 -2.61
C MET A 63 -2.92 -2.45 -3.92
N PHE A 64 -1.70 -1.97 -3.93
CA PHE A 64 -1.06 -1.38 -5.09
C PHE A 64 0.24 -2.11 -5.41
N THR A 65 0.65 -2.01 -6.67
CA THR A 65 1.99 -2.40 -7.12
C THR A 65 2.72 -1.19 -7.66
N MET A 66 4.04 -1.23 -7.65
CA MET A 66 4.91 -0.23 -8.30
C MET A 66 6.22 -0.90 -8.74
N ASN A 67 6.96 -0.26 -9.64
CA ASN A 67 8.36 -0.61 -9.89
C ASN A 67 9.22 -0.24 -8.68
N ILE A 68 10.37 -0.89 -8.49
CA ILE A 68 11.30 -0.54 -7.40
C ILE A 68 11.84 0.89 -7.49
N ASP A 69 11.76 1.54 -8.65
CA ASP A 69 12.12 2.95 -8.82
C ASP A 69 11.02 3.92 -8.35
N GLY A 70 9.85 3.42 -7.92
CA GLY A 70 8.69 4.20 -7.49
C GLY A 70 7.74 4.59 -8.63
N SER A 71 8.07 4.24 -9.88
CA SER A 71 7.20 4.47 -11.03
C SER A 71 6.11 3.40 -11.15
N ASP A 72 5.14 3.64 -12.04
CA ASP A 72 4.13 2.66 -12.43
C ASP A 72 3.25 2.15 -11.29
N VAL A 73 2.81 3.07 -10.42
CA VAL A 73 1.88 2.75 -9.33
C VAL A 73 0.53 2.32 -9.91
N ARG A 74 0.07 1.10 -9.59
CA ARG A 74 -1.19 0.52 -10.08
C ARG A 74 -2.00 -0.12 -8.96
N LEU A 75 -3.31 0.14 -8.94
CA LEU A 75 -4.25 -0.62 -8.12
C LEU A 75 -4.32 -2.07 -8.61
N VAL A 76 -4.24 -3.02 -7.69
CA VAL A 76 -4.40 -4.46 -7.99
C VAL A 76 -5.52 -5.13 -7.20
N SER A 77 -6.05 -4.46 -6.16
CA SER A 77 -7.32 -4.84 -5.54
C SER A 77 -8.52 -4.22 -6.26
N THR A 78 -9.73 -4.47 -5.75
CA THR A 78 -10.99 -4.06 -6.38
C THR A 78 -11.36 -2.59 -6.17
N GLY A 79 -10.65 -1.87 -5.29
CA GLY A 79 -11.02 -0.52 -4.86
C GLY A 79 -12.14 -0.49 -3.82
N LYS A 80 -12.59 -1.66 -3.37
CA LYS A 80 -13.71 -1.88 -2.44
C LYS A 80 -13.20 -2.54 -1.16
N GLY A 81 -14.00 -2.45 -0.10
CA GLY A 81 -13.65 -3.00 1.21
C GLY A 81 -12.31 -2.46 1.74
N ARG A 82 -11.73 -3.17 2.70
CA ARG A 82 -10.35 -2.96 3.16
C ARG A 82 -9.49 -4.13 2.72
N CYS A 83 -8.28 -3.85 2.21
CA CYS A 83 -7.32 -4.86 1.80
C CYS A 83 -6.02 -4.79 2.62
N THR A 84 -5.34 -5.93 2.75
CA THR A 84 -4.06 -6.07 3.49
C THR A 84 -3.30 -7.34 3.07
N CYS A 85 -2.08 -7.53 3.57
CA CYS A 85 -1.28 -8.76 3.42
C CYS A 85 -1.09 -9.23 1.97
N GLY A 86 -0.67 -8.33 1.07
CA GLY A 86 -0.49 -8.66 -0.34
C GLY A 86 0.85 -9.32 -0.67
N PHE A 87 0.83 -10.40 -1.46
CA PHE A 87 2.01 -11.13 -1.90
C PHE A 87 1.93 -11.57 -3.37
N TRP A 88 3.08 -11.66 -4.02
CA TRP A 88 3.22 -12.26 -5.35
C TRP A 88 3.30 -13.78 -5.28
N SER A 89 2.76 -14.47 -6.28
CA SER A 89 3.13 -15.86 -6.54
C SER A 89 4.60 -15.95 -6.98
N PRO A 90 5.29 -17.09 -6.76
CA PRO A 90 6.69 -17.25 -7.15
C PRO A 90 6.96 -17.02 -8.66
N ASP A 91 5.99 -17.30 -9.52
CA ASP A 91 6.08 -17.05 -10.96
C ASP A 91 5.75 -15.60 -11.38
N GLY A 92 5.39 -14.75 -10.42
CA GLY A 92 5.03 -13.34 -10.64
C GLY A 92 3.70 -13.11 -11.37
N LYS A 93 2.94 -14.15 -11.69
CA LYS A 93 1.72 -14.04 -12.51
C LYS A 93 0.46 -13.75 -11.72
N LYS A 94 0.47 -13.98 -10.41
CA LYS A 94 -0.68 -13.82 -9.53
C LYS A 94 -0.30 -13.02 -8.29
N ILE A 95 -1.32 -12.39 -7.72
CA ILE A 95 -1.23 -11.69 -6.45
C ILE A 95 -2.30 -12.29 -5.54
N LEU A 96 -1.91 -12.59 -4.30
CA LEU A 96 -2.82 -12.94 -3.21
C LEU A 96 -2.89 -11.74 -2.26
N TYR A 97 -4.07 -11.42 -1.75
CA TYR A 97 -4.27 -10.44 -0.69
C TYR A 97 -5.53 -10.79 0.11
N SER A 98 -5.63 -10.28 1.33
CA SER A 98 -6.83 -10.38 2.15
C SER A 98 -7.74 -9.18 1.89
N SER A 99 -9.05 -9.40 1.88
CA SER A 99 -10.04 -8.36 1.56
C SER A 99 -11.34 -8.59 2.31
N THR A 100 -12.05 -7.49 2.60
CA THR A 100 -13.44 -7.51 3.10
C THR A 100 -14.49 -7.26 2.02
N ASP A 101 -14.09 -7.06 0.77
CA ASP A 101 -14.98 -6.67 -0.34
C ASP A 101 -16.05 -7.71 -0.69
N TRP A 102 -15.80 -8.98 -0.38
CA TRP A 102 -16.79 -10.04 -0.48
C TRP A 102 -18.01 -9.80 0.42
N TRP A 103 -17.81 -9.20 1.59
CA TRP A 103 -18.88 -8.90 2.55
C TRP A 103 -19.57 -7.57 2.26
N SER A 104 -18.78 -6.53 1.95
CA SER A 104 -19.28 -5.17 1.72
C SER A 104 -18.32 -4.36 0.86
N GLU A 105 -18.87 -3.55 -0.05
CA GLU A 105 -18.07 -2.59 -0.80
C GLU A 105 -17.51 -1.46 0.08
N GLU A 106 -18.23 -1.11 1.15
CA GLU A 106 -17.78 -0.17 2.15
C GLU A 106 -16.81 -0.85 3.12
N PRO A 107 -15.70 -0.19 3.51
CA PRO A 107 -14.79 -0.72 4.49
C PRO A 107 -15.45 -0.82 5.87
N PRO A 108 -14.99 -1.75 6.72
CA PRO A 108 -15.49 -1.84 8.09
C PRO A 108 -15.25 -0.53 8.85
N PRO A 109 -16.17 -0.14 9.75
CA PRO A 109 -16.00 1.06 10.56
C PRO A 109 -14.72 0.94 11.41
N PRO A 110 -14.00 2.05 11.65
CA PRO A 110 -12.87 2.05 12.57
C PRO A 110 -13.31 1.59 13.98
N PRO A 111 -12.46 0.82 14.70
CA PRO A 111 -12.75 0.47 16.09
C PRO A 111 -12.80 1.73 16.97
N ASP A 112 -13.60 1.69 18.05
CA ASP A 112 -13.47 2.67 19.13
C ASP A 112 -12.09 2.52 19.79
N ARG A 113 -11.33 3.61 19.80
CA ARG A 113 -9.97 3.70 20.38
C ARG A 113 -9.95 4.43 21.73
N SER A 114 -11.10 4.67 22.35
CA SER A 114 -11.21 5.33 23.66
C SER A 114 -10.42 4.62 24.76
N GLN A 115 -10.20 3.32 24.63
CA GLN A 115 -9.42 2.47 25.53
C GLN A 115 -8.00 2.16 25.03
N GLY A 116 -7.52 2.86 24.00
CA GLY A 116 -6.18 2.68 23.42
C GLY A 116 -6.17 1.84 22.15
N TYR A 117 -5.13 1.01 21.97
CA TYR A 117 -4.92 0.24 20.75
C TYR A 117 -5.82 -1.00 20.72
N VAL A 118 -6.90 -0.93 19.95
CA VAL A 118 -7.96 -1.95 19.88
C VAL A 118 -8.08 -2.51 18.45
N TRP A 119 -8.20 -3.83 18.36
CA TRP A 119 -8.60 -4.52 17.14
C TRP A 119 -10.09 -4.88 17.20
N ALA A 120 -10.86 -4.45 16.20
CA ALA A 120 -12.25 -4.88 16.07
C ALA A 120 -12.30 -6.37 15.69
N LEU A 121 -13.06 -7.15 16.45
CA LEU A 121 -13.50 -8.48 16.04
C LEU A 121 -14.87 -8.33 15.40
N LEU A 122 -14.95 -8.58 14.10
CA LEU A 122 -16.19 -8.48 13.34
C LEU A 122 -16.68 -9.90 12.99
N PRO A 123 -18.00 -10.14 12.99
CA PRO A 123 -18.57 -11.49 12.99
C PRO A 123 -18.67 -12.13 11.59
N TYR A 124 -17.77 -11.77 10.67
CA TYR A 124 -17.76 -12.26 9.29
C TYR A 124 -16.68 -13.32 9.06
#